data_AF-A0A7L3Q935-F1
#
_entry.id   AF-A0A7L3Q935-F1
#
_cell.length_a   1.000
_cell.length_b   1.000
_cell.length_c   1.000
_cell.angle_alpha   90.00
_cell.angle_beta   90.00
_cell.angle_gamma   90.00
#
_symmetry.space_group_name_H-M   'P 1'
#
loop_
_entity.id
_entity.type
_entity.pdbx_description
1 polymer ?
#
loop_
_entity_poly.entity_id
_entity_poly.type
_entity_poly.pdbx_seq_one_letter_code
_entity_poly.pdbx_strand_id
1 'polypeptide(L)'
;AQGSLLRRSWWPWRLLLLAWLSLVGTAQPPAPARPRGTWGSWGPWSSCSSSCGDGVALRSRRCLRTSEEQPCTGDPRQYRLCQLQGCPSGSVPFRAMQCSLYNNRPVLGTSARYRWVPFHGAPNLCDLNCLAEGHNFYYSFGRVLDGTRCSPGSPDLCVGGRCLSVGCDGILGSGSRPDACGHCGSGHGSCVLVHRLFQGSDPSSGYLGYVNVTKIPAGATHIKVTDKSRNYLALMASDGRYVLNGDWAIAWPGPYEAAGTVLTYSRAPDGTESLEAPGPTHEDLHVLVLLQEPNPGIEYQFWLPRGHPQLGRGDTSPLRQPQPRGAGSPPPPEPSL
;
A
#
# COMPACT_ATOMS: atom_id res chain seq x y z
N ALA A 1 49.36 -83.35 -8.42
CA ALA A 1 48.96 -82.03 -8.90
C ALA A 1 47.55 -81.74 -8.39
N GLN A 2 47.40 -80.69 -7.58
CA GLN A 2 46.12 -80.25 -7.03
C GLN A 2 45.26 -79.61 -8.12
N GLY A 3 43.99 -79.99 -8.21
CA GLY A 3 42.97 -79.32 -9.00
C GLY A 3 41.78 -79.00 -8.12
N SER A 4 41.51 -77.71 -7.92
CA SER A 4 40.42 -77.16 -7.11
C SER A 4 39.10 -77.13 -7.90
N LEU A 5 38.02 -77.64 -7.29
CA LEU A 5 36.65 -77.50 -7.79
C LEU A 5 35.78 -76.81 -6.73
N LEU A 6 35.33 -75.60 -7.08
CA LEU A 6 34.45 -74.74 -6.29
C LEU A 6 33.04 -75.36 -6.18
N ARG A 7 32.55 -75.56 -4.94
CA ARG A 7 31.12 -75.79 -4.65
C ARG A 7 30.38 -74.45 -4.67
N ARG A 8 29.46 -74.24 -5.62
CA ARG A 8 28.39 -73.23 -5.54
C ARG A 8 27.15 -73.88 -4.91
N SER A 9 26.82 -73.57 -3.65
CA SER A 9 25.54 -73.97 -3.04
C SER A 9 24.51 -72.86 -3.17
N TRP A 10 23.37 -73.24 -3.75
CA TRP A 10 22.22 -72.42 -4.03
C TRP A 10 21.42 -72.12 -2.76
N TRP A 11 21.51 -70.91 -2.21
CA TRP A 11 20.58 -70.39 -1.21
C TRP A 11 20.35 -68.89 -1.46
N PRO A 12 19.43 -68.51 -2.37
CA PRO A 12 18.57 -67.39 -1.95
C PRO A 12 17.08 -67.42 -2.37
N TRP A 13 16.49 -68.52 -2.85
CA TRP A 13 15.16 -68.41 -3.52
C TRP A 13 13.96 -68.70 -2.60
N ARG A 14 14.14 -69.32 -1.41
CA ARG A 14 13.04 -69.55 -0.45
C ARG A 14 12.75 -68.36 0.47
N LEU A 15 13.66 -67.39 0.57
CA LEU A 15 13.47 -66.19 1.40
C LEU A 15 12.73 -65.05 0.67
N LEU A 16 12.65 -65.10 -0.67
CA LEU A 16 12.02 -64.04 -1.47
C LEU A 16 10.50 -64.15 -1.58
N LEU A 17 9.90 -65.33 -1.42
CA LEU A 17 8.45 -65.53 -1.53
C LEU A 17 7.68 -65.17 -0.25
N LEU A 18 8.30 -65.29 0.94
CA LEU A 18 7.70 -64.83 2.20
C LEU A 18 7.77 -63.30 2.37
N ALA A 19 8.71 -62.66 1.69
CA ALA A 19 8.86 -61.19 1.68
C ALA A 19 7.83 -60.48 0.77
N TRP A 20 7.21 -61.17 -0.20
CA TRP A 20 6.20 -60.57 -1.08
C TRP A 20 4.80 -60.50 -0.46
N LEU A 21 4.46 -61.43 0.45
CA LEU A 21 3.17 -61.43 1.15
C LEU A 21 3.12 -60.49 2.36
N SER A 22 4.25 -59.90 2.75
CA SER A 22 4.35 -58.94 3.88
C SER A 22 4.38 -57.47 3.44
N LEU A 23 4.33 -57.20 2.12
CA LEU A 23 4.37 -55.84 1.55
C LEU A 23 3.01 -55.33 1.07
N VAL A 24 1.95 -56.15 1.05
CA VAL A 24 0.58 -55.65 0.93
C VAL A 24 0.06 -55.38 2.34
N GLY A 25 0.68 -54.39 2.99
CA GLY A 25 0.08 -53.76 4.16
C GLY A 25 -1.30 -53.27 3.74
N THR A 26 -2.34 -53.75 4.42
CA THR A 26 -3.70 -53.26 4.26
C THR A 26 -3.69 -51.77 4.59
N ALA A 27 -3.64 -50.92 3.57
CA ALA A 27 -3.87 -49.50 3.73
C ALA A 27 -5.32 -49.35 4.23
N GLN A 28 -5.48 -49.24 5.54
CA GLN A 28 -6.78 -48.94 6.14
C GLN A 28 -7.26 -47.62 5.52
N PRO A 29 -8.54 -47.54 5.08
CA PRO A 29 -9.09 -46.29 4.60
C PRO A 29 -8.92 -45.22 5.70
N PRO A 30 -8.56 -43.97 5.35
CA PRO A 30 -8.41 -42.92 6.34
C PRO A 30 -9.70 -42.83 7.17
N ALA A 31 -9.55 -42.87 8.49
CA ALA A 31 -10.68 -42.72 9.40
C ALA A 31 -11.50 -41.48 9.01
N PRO A 32 -12.84 -41.51 9.11
CA PRO A 32 -13.68 -40.39 8.73
C PRO A 32 -13.23 -39.14 9.50
N ALA A 33 -12.92 -38.08 8.76
CA ALA A 33 -12.44 -36.83 9.36
C ALA A 33 -13.50 -36.30 10.31
N ARG A 34 -13.12 -36.14 11.60
CA ARG A 34 -13.98 -35.54 12.61
C ARG A 34 -14.47 -34.16 12.13
N PRO A 35 -15.76 -33.82 12.31
CA PRO A 35 -16.26 -32.50 11.94
C PRO A 35 -15.51 -31.40 12.68
N ARG A 36 -15.31 -30.26 12.02
CA ARG A 36 -14.68 -29.09 12.64
C ARG A 36 -15.72 -28.32 13.44
N GLY A 37 -15.29 -27.79 14.58
CA GLY A 37 -16.06 -26.82 15.35
C GLY A 37 -16.41 -25.59 14.52
N THR A 38 -17.48 -24.91 14.92
CA THR A 38 -17.96 -23.70 14.25
C THR A 38 -17.61 -22.47 15.08
N TRP A 39 -17.31 -21.36 14.41
CA TRP A 39 -17.08 -20.11 15.12
C TRP A 39 -18.41 -19.54 15.63
N GLY A 40 -18.45 -19.17 16.90
CA GLY A 40 -19.52 -18.34 17.43
C GLY A 40 -19.47 -16.91 16.85
N SER A 41 -20.49 -16.12 17.15
CA SER A 41 -20.50 -14.71 16.77
C SER A 41 -19.32 -13.95 17.37
N TRP A 42 -18.83 -12.96 16.63
CA TRP A 42 -17.87 -12.00 17.18
C TRP A 42 -18.50 -11.24 18.34
N GLY A 43 -17.74 -11.10 19.44
CA GLY A 43 -18.08 -10.18 20.51
C GLY A 43 -17.96 -8.71 20.08
N PRO A 44 -18.34 -7.77 20.96
CA PRO A 44 -18.14 -6.36 20.71
C PRO A 44 -16.65 -6.02 20.63
N TRP A 45 -16.35 -4.93 19.94
CA TRP A 45 -15.01 -4.34 19.94
C TRP A 45 -14.69 -3.74 21.30
N SER A 46 -13.45 -3.90 21.76
CA SER A 46 -12.92 -3.20 22.92
C SER A 46 -12.82 -1.71 22.67
N SER A 47 -12.58 -0.95 23.75
CA SER A 47 -12.05 0.41 23.65
C SER A 47 -10.72 0.43 22.87
N CYS A 48 -10.43 1.59 22.28
CA CYS A 48 -9.17 1.83 21.58
C CYS A 48 -7.98 1.76 22.56
N SER A 49 -6.86 1.19 22.13
CA SER A 49 -5.65 1.12 22.96
C SER A 49 -4.97 2.48 23.18
N SER A 50 -5.23 3.44 22.30
CA SER A 50 -4.76 4.83 22.39
C SER A 50 -5.87 5.75 22.91
N SER A 51 -5.48 6.88 23.53
CA SER A 51 -6.40 7.94 23.97
C SER A 51 -6.58 9.07 22.94
N CYS A 52 -5.69 9.16 21.95
CA CYS A 52 -5.72 10.09 20.83
C CYS A 52 -5.00 9.47 19.64
N GLY A 53 -5.19 10.02 18.44
CA GLY A 53 -4.60 9.53 17.21
C GLY A 53 -5.00 8.08 16.90
N ASP A 54 -4.06 7.29 16.40
CA ASP A 54 -4.32 5.92 15.99
C ASP A 54 -4.06 4.92 17.14
N GLY A 55 -4.90 3.91 17.22
CA GLY A 55 -4.73 2.78 18.12
C GLY A 55 -5.38 1.52 17.57
N VAL A 56 -5.47 0.49 18.40
CA VAL A 56 -6.07 -0.80 18.04
C VAL A 56 -7.24 -1.11 18.95
N ALA A 57 -8.33 -1.60 18.35
CA ALA A 57 -9.44 -2.23 19.07
C ALA A 57 -9.44 -3.73 18.80
N LEU A 58 -9.73 -4.53 19.83
CA LEU A 58 -9.75 -5.99 19.79
C LEU A 58 -11.20 -6.48 19.90
N ARG A 59 -11.56 -7.49 19.11
CA ARG A 59 -12.73 -8.33 19.40
C ARG A 59 -12.34 -9.80 19.40
N SER A 60 -13.11 -10.61 20.10
CA SER A 60 -12.87 -12.04 20.22
C SER A 60 -14.13 -12.83 19.91
N ARG A 61 -13.94 -14.07 19.45
CA ARG A 61 -15.00 -15.07 19.26
C ARG A 61 -14.58 -16.38 19.89
N ARG A 62 -15.55 -17.22 20.24
CA ARG A 62 -15.30 -18.55 20.79
C ARG A 62 -15.49 -19.61 19.72
N CYS A 63 -14.67 -20.65 19.75
CA CYS A 63 -14.90 -21.84 18.94
C CYS A 63 -15.96 -22.70 19.65
N LEU A 64 -17.12 -22.84 19.03
CA LEU A 64 -18.21 -23.70 19.48
C LEU A 64 -17.93 -25.11 18.95
N ARG A 65 -17.47 -25.99 19.85
CA ARG A 65 -17.16 -27.37 19.51
C ARG A 65 -17.49 -28.33 20.65
N THR A 66 -17.82 -29.56 20.30
CA THR A 66 -17.87 -30.69 21.25
C THR A 66 -16.48 -31.30 21.46
N SER A 67 -16.34 -32.25 22.39
CA SER A 67 -15.08 -32.98 22.62
C SER A 67 -14.66 -33.80 21.40
N GLU A 68 -15.62 -34.29 20.61
CA GLU A 68 -15.37 -35.13 19.44
C GLU A 68 -15.02 -34.34 18.18
N GLU A 69 -15.24 -33.02 18.19
CA GLU A 69 -14.97 -32.12 17.07
C GLU A 69 -13.56 -31.53 17.09
N GLN A 70 -13.04 -31.25 15.89
CA GLN A 70 -11.75 -30.58 15.75
C GLN A 70 -11.85 -29.09 16.14
N PRO A 71 -10.74 -28.46 16.57
CA PRO A 71 -10.67 -27.02 16.74
C PRO A 71 -11.03 -26.24 15.47
N CYS A 72 -11.62 -25.07 15.66
CA CYS A 72 -11.91 -24.15 14.58
C CYS A 72 -10.62 -23.66 13.91
N THR A 73 -10.66 -23.45 12.60
CA THR A 73 -9.53 -22.91 11.84
C THR A 73 -9.56 -21.38 11.83
N GLY A 74 -8.40 -20.76 12.06
CA GLY A 74 -8.21 -19.30 12.06
C GLY A 74 -8.09 -18.71 13.46
N ASP A 75 -7.86 -17.39 13.53
CA ASP A 75 -7.64 -16.71 14.80
C ASP A 75 -8.96 -16.46 15.56
N PRO A 76 -8.98 -16.67 16.89
CA PRO A 76 -10.11 -16.34 17.75
C PRO A 76 -10.19 -14.85 18.08
N ARG A 77 -9.16 -14.08 17.73
CA ARG A 77 -9.02 -12.64 17.97
C ARG A 77 -8.91 -11.91 16.65
N GLN A 78 -9.48 -10.72 16.61
CA GLN A 78 -9.37 -9.83 15.46
C GLN A 78 -9.13 -8.42 15.94
N TYR A 79 -8.31 -7.69 15.21
CA TYR A 79 -7.86 -6.36 15.56
C TYR A 79 -8.27 -5.40 14.45
N ARG A 80 -8.75 -4.21 14.80
CA ARG A 80 -9.05 -3.15 13.84
C ARG A 80 -8.35 -1.85 14.22
N LEU A 81 -8.10 -1.02 13.22
CA LEU A 81 -7.66 0.34 13.46
C LEU A 81 -8.81 1.11 14.11
N CYS A 82 -8.50 1.87 15.16
CA CYS A 82 -9.37 2.92 15.67
C CYS A 82 -8.65 4.26 15.50
N GLN A 83 -9.33 5.20 14.83
CA GLN A 83 -8.84 6.55 14.58
C GLN A 83 -9.58 7.50 15.51
N LEU A 84 -8.85 8.10 16.44
CA LEU A 84 -9.35 9.10 17.37
C LEU A 84 -8.93 10.49 16.90
N GLN A 85 -9.43 11.52 17.60
CA GLN A 85 -8.98 12.89 17.40
C GLN A 85 -7.46 12.98 17.53
N GLY A 86 -6.85 13.84 16.71
CA GLY A 86 -5.41 14.04 16.69
C GLY A 86 -4.85 14.35 18.08
N CYS A 87 -3.64 13.85 18.37
CA CYS A 87 -3.03 14.09 19.66
C CYS A 87 -2.68 15.58 19.84
N PRO A 88 -2.85 16.15 21.05
CA PRO A 88 -2.48 17.53 21.34
C PRO A 88 -1.02 17.84 21.02
N SER A 89 -0.72 19.08 20.65
CA SER A 89 0.66 19.52 20.40
C SER A 89 1.55 19.24 21.61
N GLY A 90 2.74 18.67 21.35
CA GLY A 90 3.67 18.26 22.40
C GLY A 90 3.37 16.89 23.03
N SER A 91 2.35 16.15 22.54
CA SER A 91 2.11 14.78 22.97
C SER A 91 3.34 13.91 22.74
N VAL A 92 3.69 13.09 23.73
CA VAL A 92 4.80 12.15 23.62
C VAL A 92 4.36 10.94 22.80
N PRO A 93 5.10 10.51 21.76
CA PRO A 93 4.78 9.31 21.01
C PRO A 93 4.67 8.09 21.92
N PHE A 94 3.72 7.20 21.64
CA PHE A 94 3.39 6.08 22.54
C PHE A 94 4.60 5.19 22.88
N ARG A 95 5.50 4.97 21.91
CA ARG A 95 6.74 4.22 22.10
C ARG A 95 7.75 4.95 22.99
N ALA A 96 7.88 6.26 22.83
CA ALA A 96 8.76 7.09 23.67
C ALA A 96 8.26 7.12 25.12
N MET A 97 6.94 7.21 25.31
CA MET A 97 6.32 7.09 26.63
C MET A 97 6.67 5.74 27.27
N GLN A 98 6.55 4.63 26.54
CA GLN A 98 6.91 3.29 27.03
C GLN A 98 8.39 3.17 27.43
N CYS A 99 9.33 3.68 26.62
CA CYS A 99 10.74 3.73 27.01
C CYS A 99 10.96 4.56 28.28
N SER A 100 10.28 5.70 28.40
CA SER A 100 10.43 6.62 29.53
C SER A 100 10.02 6.01 30.88
N LEU A 101 9.17 4.98 30.88
CA LEU A 101 8.80 4.24 32.09
C LEU A 101 10.01 3.58 32.78
N TYR A 102 11.09 3.33 32.04
CA TYR A 102 12.32 2.72 32.53
C TYR A 102 13.42 3.74 32.84
N ASN A 103 13.15 5.04 32.69
CA ASN A 103 14.11 6.09 33.03
C ASN A 103 14.51 6.01 34.50
N ASN A 104 15.82 6.17 34.75
CA ASN A 104 16.42 6.16 36.08
C ASN A 104 16.20 4.87 36.89
N ARG A 105 15.78 3.78 36.24
CA ARG A 105 15.70 2.45 36.85
C ARG A 105 16.99 1.67 36.59
N PRO A 106 17.48 0.89 37.57
CA PRO A 106 18.62 0.01 37.38
C PRO A 106 18.31 -1.09 36.36
N VAL A 107 19.27 -1.41 35.49
CA VAL A 107 19.14 -2.44 34.44
C VAL A 107 20.23 -3.51 34.60
N LEU A 108 19.90 -4.78 34.30
CA LEU A 108 20.84 -5.92 34.29
C LEU A 108 21.55 -6.19 35.63
N GLY A 109 20.88 -6.02 36.77
CA GLY A 109 21.49 -6.25 38.09
C GLY A 109 22.61 -5.26 38.44
N THR A 110 22.81 -4.21 37.62
CA THR A 110 23.73 -3.12 37.90
C THR A 110 22.99 -1.97 38.61
N SER A 111 23.74 -1.09 39.28
CA SER A 111 23.18 0.15 39.86
C SER A 111 23.13 1.31 38.86
N ALA A 112 23.52 1.08 37.60
CA ALA A 112 23.58 2.12 36.58
C ALA A 112 22.17 2.54 36.14
N ARG A 113 21.99 3.85 35.94
CA ARG A 113 20.71 4.49 35.62
C ARG A 113 20.88 5.28 34.33
N TYR A 114 19.92 5.12 33.43
CA TYR A 114 19.94 5.74 32.11
C TYR A 114 18.60 6.41 31.79
N ARG A 115 18.65 7.31 30.82
CA ARG A 115 17.48 7.82 30.12
C ARG A 115 17.36 7.12 28.77
N TRP A 116 16.13 6.77 28.41
CA TRP A 116 15.85 5.87 27.30
C TRP A 116 15.03 6.57 26.22
N VAL A 117 15.43 6.38 24.96
CA VAL A 117 14.71 6.86 23.77
C VAL A 117 14.40 5.70 22.82
N PRO A 118 13.34 5.75 22.01
CA PRO A 118 13.02 4.67 21.07
C PRO A 118 14.16 4.37 20.10
N PHE A 119 14.44 3.08 19.92
CA PHE A 119 15.38 2.59 18.92
C PHE A 119 14.66 1.74 17.87
N HIS A 120 14.74 2.14 16.60
CA HIS A 120 14.06 1.49 15.49
C HIS A 120 14.97 0.60 14.62
N GLY A 121 16.27 0.50 14.94
CA GLY A 121 17.24 -0.28 14.16
C GLY A 121 17.33 -1.77 14.55
N ALA A 122 16.52 -2.23 15.49
CA ALA A 122 16.54 -3.62 15.96
C ALA A 122 15.72 -4.54 15.03
N PRO A 123 16.07 -5.86 14.93
CA PRO A 123 15.38 -6.78 14.01
C PRO A 123 13.87 -6.90 14.25
N ASN A 124 13.44 -6.91 15.52
CA ASN A 124 12.02 -6.96 15.85
C ASN A 124 11.50 -5.56 16.21
N LEU A 125 10.78 -4.97 15.25
CA LEU A 125 10.17 -3.64 15.36
C LEU A 125 9.01 -3.57 16.35
N CYS A 126 8.57 -4.67 16.97
CA CYS A 126 7.52 -4.69 17.98
C CYS A 126 8.00 -5.11 19.37
N ASP A 127 9.31 -5.19 19.54
CA ASP A 127 9.92 -5.17 20.86
C ASP A 127 10.20 -3.73 21.30
N LEU A 128 10.15 -3.48 22.60
CA LEU A 128 10.42 -2.18 23.21
C LEU A 128 11.94 -2.00 23.30
N ASN A 129 12.56 -1.79 22.14
CA ASN A 129 13.97 -1.48 22.00
C ASN A 129 14.19 0.01 22.31
N CYS A 130 14.97 0.28 23.35
CA CYS A 130 15.27 1.64 23.77
C CYS A 130 16.79 1.87 23.84
N LEU A 131 17.26 2.91 23.17
CA LEU A 131 18.65 3.37 23.19
C LEU A 131 18.90 4.15 24.48
N ALA A 132 20.02 3.87 25.15
CA ALA A 132 20.47 4.69 26.27
C ALA A 132 21.04 6.01 25.74
N GLU A 133 20.41 7.13 26.14
CA GLU A 133 20.78 8.46 25.68
C GLU A 133 22.23 8.79 26.08
N GLY A 134 23.04 9.24 25.11
CA GLY A 134 24.48 9.49 25.31
C GLY A 134 25.36 8.23 25.26
N HIS A 135 24.80 7.05 24.98
CA HIS A 135 25.53 5.79 24.91
C HIS A 135 25.26 5.05 23.59
N ASN A 136 26.07 4.02 23.30
CA ASN A 136 26.06 3.29 22.04
C ASN A 136 25.40 1.89 22.14
N PHE A 137 24.52 1.69 23.13
CA PHE A 137 23.82 0.43 23.31
C PHE A 137 22.32 0.67 23.52
N TYR A 138 21.53 -0.28 23.03
CA TYR A 138 20.09 -0.35 23.30
C TYR A 138 19.77 -1.57 24.14
N TYR A 139 18.64 -1.51 24.84
CA TYR A 139 18.11 -2.62 25.60
C TYR A 139 16.65 -2.89 25.20
N SER A 140 16.25 -4.15 25.21
CA SER A 140 14.87 -4.56 24.93
C SER A 140 14.13 -4.84 26.22
N PHE A 141 13.09 -4.07 26.49
CA PHE A 141 12.25 -4.21 27.70
C PHE A 141 11.03 -5.13 27.49
N GLY A 142 11.08 -6.00 26.49
CA GLY A 142 9.98 -6.91 26.12
C GLY A 142 9.19 -6.39 24.92
N ARG A 143 7.88 -6.65 24.88
CA ARG A 143 7.02 -6.24 23.76
C ARG A 143 6.43 -4.85 24.00
N VAL A 144 6.23 -4.10 22.92
CA VAL A 144 5.45 -2.87 23.00
C VAL A 144 3.97 -3.18 23.22
N LEU A 145 3.25 -2.20 23.75
CA LEU A 145 1.79 -2.26 23.89
C LEU A 145 1.11 -2.29 22.51
N ASP A 146 0.02 -3.06 22.40
CA ASP A 146 -0.74 -3.19 21.16
C ASP A 146 -1.25 -1.81 20.68
N GLY A 147 -1.05 -1.51 19.40
CA GLY A 147 -1.33 -0.20 18.81
C GLY A 147 -0.14 0.77 18.82
N THR A 148 1.03 0.37 19.30
CA THR A 148 2.26 1.13 19.07
C THR A 148 2.69 1.05 17.61
N ARG A 149 2.98 2.17 16.95
CA ARG A 149 3.53 2.18 15.58
C ARG A 149 4.84 1.41 15.48
N CYS A 150 5.00 0.64 14.40
CA CYS A 150 6.21 -0.16 14.18
C CYS A 150 7.43 0.72 13.90
N SER A 151 7.29 1.72 13.04
CA SER A 151 8.33 2.67 12.66
C SER A 151 7.77 4.09 12.53
N PRO A 152 8.62 5.13 12.62
CA PRO A 152 8.20 6.51 12.36
C PRO A 152 7.68 6.64 10.93
N GLY A 153 6.52 7.27 10.75
CA GLY A 153 5.90 7.49 9.44
C GLY A 153 5.15 6.29 8.84
N SER A 154 5.30 5.08 9.39
CA SER A 154 4.51 3.92 8.92
C SER A 154 3.08 3.94 9.50
N PRO A 155 2.07 3.55 8.72
CA PRO A 155 0.72 3.30 9.21
C PRO A 155 0.60 1.98 10.00
N ASP A 156 1.63 1.14 10.00
CA ASP A 156 1.60 -0.20 10.59
C ASP A 156 1.71 -0.16 12.12
N LEU A 157 0.99 -1.07 12.78
CA LEU A 157 0.88 -1.12 14.23
C LEU A 157 1.29 -2.49 14.77
N CYS A 158 1.92 -2.47 15.94
CA CYS A 158 2.32 -3.65 16.67
C CYS A 158 1.13 -4.28 17.39
N VAL A 159 0.95 -5.59 17.20
CA VAL A 159 -0.05 -6.40 17.89
C VAL A 159 0.55 -7.75 18.24
N GLY A 160 0.54 -8.12 19.53
CA GLY A 160 1.05 -9.42 19.98
C GLY A 160 2.54 -9.65 19.67
N GLY A 161 3.33 -8.57 19.53
CA GLY A 161 4.75 -8.63 19.16
C GLY A 161 5.02 -8.75 17.65
N ARG A 162 4.01 -8.59 16.79
CA ARG A 162 4.15 -8.58 15.33
C ARG A 162 3.73 -7.23 14.76
N CYS A 163 4.44 -6.77 13.73
CA CYS A 163 4.03 -5.59 12.99
C CYS A 163 2.97 -5.97 11.96
N LEU A 164 1.76 -5.41 12.09
CA LEU A 164 0.63 -5.70 11.23
C LEU A 164 0.22 -4.45 10.47
N SER A 165 -0.01 -4.60 9.17
CA SER A 165 -0.58 -3.56 8.33
C SER A 165 -2.12 -3.57 8.41
N VAL A 166 -2.71 -2.40 8.21
CA VAL A 166 -4.16 -2.24 8.13
C VAL A 166 -4.61 -2.68 6.74
N GLY A 167 -5.46 -3.71 6.67
CA GLY A 167 -6.09 -4.09 5.41
C GLY A 167 -7.12 -3.05 4.96
N CYS A 168 -7.50 -3.08 3.68
CA CYS A 168 -8.53 -2.17 3.16
C CYS A 168 -9.91 -2.34 3.83
N ASP A 169 -10.12 -3.46 4.53
CA ASP A 169 -11.30 -3.79 5.32
C ASP A 169 -11.25 -3.21 6.75
N GLY A 170 -10.21 -2.44 7.06
CA GLY A 170 -9.96 -1.83 8.38
C GLY A 170 -9.44 -2.82 9.42
N ILE A 171 -9.17 -4.07 9.04
CA ILE A 171 -8.70 -5.13 9.93
C ILE A 171 -7.17 -5.24 9.85
N LEU A 172 -6.50 -5.25 11.00
CA LEU A 172 -5.05 -5.44 11.04
C LEU A 172 -4.68 -6.89 10.74
N GLY A 173 -3.73 -7.07 9.83
CA GLY A 173 -3.22 -8.38 9.45
C GLY A 173 -4.21 -9.23 8.65
N SER A 174 -5.30 -8.65 8.12
CA SER A 174 -6.21 -9.38 7.20
C SER A 174 -5.54 -9.75 5.88
N GLY A 175 -4.52 -8.97 5.47
CA GLY A 175 -3.89 -9.10 4.15
C GLY A 175 -4.76 -8.60 3.00
N SER A 176 -5.96 -8.08 3.29
CA SER A 176 -6.89 -7.52 2.32
C SER A 176 -6.27 -6.27 1.69
N ARG A 177 -6.16 -6.26 0.35
CA ARG A 177 -5.68 -5.12 -0.43
C ARG A 177 -6.83 -4.55 -1.24
N PRO A 178 -6.86 -3.22 -1.47
CA PRO A 178 -7.84 -2.64 -2.35
C PRO A 178 -7.65 -3.18 -3.78
N ASP A 179 -8.73 -3.18 -4.55
CA ASP A 179 -8.66 -3.38 -6.00
C ASP A 179 -7.96 -2.21 -6.70
N ALA A 180 -7.84 -2.30 -8.03
CA ALA A 180 -7.16 -1.27 -8.81
C ALA A 180 -7.84 0.12 -8.72
N CYS A 181 -9.11 0.20 -8.31
CA CYS A 181 -9.85 1.44 -8.10
C CYS A 181 -9.91 1.88 -6.62
N GLY A 182 -9.20 1.21 -5.71
CA GLY A 182 -9.21 1.56 -4.30
C GLY A 182 -10.33 0.92 -3.47
N HIS A 183 -11.18 0.06 -4.04
CA HIS A 183 -12.30 -0.55 -3.32
C HIS A 183 -11.89 -1.88 -2.66
N CYS A 184 -12.33 -2.10 -1.42
CA CYS A 184 -12.04 -3.33 -0.70
C CYS A 184 -13.08 -4.42 -0.96
N GLY A 185 -12.65 -5.65 -1.26
CA GLY A 185 -13.55 -6.80 -1.38
C GLY A 185 -14.53 -6.74 -2.56
N SER A 186 -14.30 -5.82 -3.50
CA SER A 186 -15.01 -5.76 -4.78
C SER A 186 -14.69 -7.00 -5.61
N GLY A 187 -15.71 -7.63 -6.18
CA GLY A 187 -15.55 -8.83 -7.01
C GLY A 187 -14.68 -8.57 -8.25
N HIS A 188 -14.17 -9.63 -8.86
CA HIS A 188 -13.40 -9.55 -10.09
C HIS A 188 -14.14 -8.73 -11.16
N GLY A 189 -13.51 -7.66 -11.66
CA GLY A 189 -14.05 -6.82 -12.73
C GLY A 189 -14.82 -5.58 -12.29
N SER A 190 -14.75 -5.15 -11.03
CA SER A 190 -15.24 -3.82 -10.58
C SER A 190 -14.58 -2.63 -11.27
N CYS A 191 -13.41 -2.84 -11.87
CA CYS A 191 -12.54 -1.80 -12.42
C CYS A 191 -12.24 -2.01 -13.90
N VAL A 192 -12.03 -0.90 -14.61
CA VAL A 192 -11.60 -0.88 -16.01
C VAL A 192 -10.33 -0.08 -16.12
N LEU A 193 -9.33 -0.65 -16.80
CA LEU A 193 -8.12 0.06 -17.19
C LEU A 193 -8.43 0.90 -18.44
N VAL A 194 -8.23 2.21 -18.32
CA VAL A 194 -8.13 3.10 -19.48
C VAL A 194 -6.65 3.20 -19.80
N HIS A 195 -6.25 2.74 -20.99
CA HIS A 195 -4.87 2.84 -21.48
C HIS A 195 -4.92 3.25 -22.94
N ARG A 196 -4.29 4.39 -23.26
CA ARG A 196 -4.40 5.04 -24.57
C ARG A 196 -3.09 5.73 -24.95
N LEU A 197 -2.95 6.00 -26.23
CA LEU A 197 -1.84 6.72 -26.83
C LEU A 197 -2.37 7.99 -27.51
N PHE A 198 -1.87 9.14 -27.11
CA PHE A 198 -2.17 10.42 -27.77
C PHE A 198 -1.15 10.69 -28.87
N GLN A 199 -1.61 10.60 -30.12
CA GLN A 199 -0.83 10.90 -31.34
C GLN A 199 -1.26 12.23 -31.98
N GLY A 200 -1.98 13.08 -31.25
CA GLY A 200 -2.54 14.32 -31.79
C GLY A 200 -1.45 15.21 -32.38
N SER A 201 -1.67 15.59 -33.64
CA SER A 201 -0.90 16.57 -34.40
C SER A 201 -1.91 17.59 -34.93
N ASP A 202 -1.80 18.85 -34.54
CA ASP A 202 -2.33 19.91 -35.40
C ASP A 202 -1.25 20.97 -35.65
N PRO A 203 -0.52 20.83 -36.78
CA PRO A 203 0.51 21.76 -37.22
C PRO A 203 -0.03 23.11 -37.73
N SER A 204 -1.35 23.32 -37.77
CA SER A 204 -1.93 24.44 -38.53
C SER A 204 -1.91 25.82 -37.83
N SER A 205 -1.46 25.92 -36.56
CA SER A 205 -1.36 27.21 -35.84
C SER A 205 0.05 27.60 -35.38
N GLY A 206 1.09 26.83 -35.75
CA GLY A 206 2.42 26.98 -35.17
C GLY A 206 2.49 26.42 -33.74
N TYR A 207 3.69 26.09 -33.27
CA TYR A 207 3.94 25.48 -31.95
C TYR A 207 3.75 26.45 -30.77
N LEU A 208 2.65 27.22 -30.75
CA LEU A 208 2.41 28.22 -29.73
C LEU A 208 1.36 27.73 -28.73
N GLY A 209 1.84 27.24 -27.59
CA GLY A 209 1.02 26.97 -26.40
C GLY A 209 0.86 25.49 -26.06
N TYR A 210 0.03 25.24 -25.04
CA TYR A 210 -0.24 23.92 -24.49
C TYR A 210 -1.37 23.21 -25.21
N VAL A 211 -1.12 22.02 -25.75
CA VAL A 211 -2.11 21.17 -26.42
C VAL A 211 -2.75 20.23 -25.41
N ASN A 212 -4.08 20.07 -25.45
CA ASN A 212 -4.80 19.12 -24.59
C ASN A 212 -4.53 17.67 -25.04
N VAL A 213 -4.05 16.84 -24.11
CA VAL A 213 -3.74 15.42 -24.33
C VAL A 213 -4.94 14.55 -23.95
N THR A 214 -5.40 14.68 -22.69
CA THR A 214 -6.52 13.90 -22.16
C THR A 214 -7.08 14.53 -20.89
N LYS A 215 -8.25 14.07 -20.48
CA LYS A 215 -8.84 14.38 -19.17
C LYS A 215 -8.80 13.14 -18.29
N ILE A 216 -8.19 13.27 -17.11
CA ILE A 216 -8.19 12.27 -16.06
C ILE A 216 -9.36 12.63 -15.13
N PRO A 217 -10.46 11.86 -15.12
CA PRO A 217 -11.63 12.25 -14.36
C PRO A 217 -11.45 12.03 -12.85
N ALA A 218 -12.32 12.64 -12.06
CA ALA A 218 -12.47 12.29 -10.64
C ALA A 218 -12.70 10.77 -10.46
N GLY A 219 -12.13 10.20 -9.41
CA GLY A 219 -12.17 8.77 -9.11
C GLY A 219 -11.11 7.93 -9.83
N ALA A 220 -10.21 8.55 -10.62
CA ALA A 220 -9.14 7.85 -11.30
C ALA A 220 -8.01 7.46 -10.33
N THR A 221 -7.53 6.22 -10.44
CA THR A 221 -6.44 5.66 -9.61
C THR A 221 -5.32 5.10 -10.46
N HIS A 222 -4.14 4.93 -9.85
CA HIS A 222 -2.90 4.47 -10.49
C HIS A 222 -2.64 5.19 -11.82
N ILE A 223 -2.71 6.51 -11.77
CA ILE A 223 -2.50 7.40 -12.90
C ILE A 223 -1.04 7.31 -13.30
N LYS A 224 -0.80 7.11 -14.60
CA LYS A 224 0.52 7.20 -15.21
C LYS A 224 0.41 7.87 -16.57
N VAL A 225 1.19 8.92 -16.78
CA VAL A 225 1.39 9.57 -18.10
C VAL A 225 2.88 9.52 -18.39
N THR A 226 3.26 9.15 -19.61
CA THR A 226 4.65 9.05 -20.02
C THR A 226 4.84 9.67 -21.40
N ASP A 227 5.85 10.51 -21.51
CA ASP A 227 6.31 11.07 -22.76
C ASP A 227 7.80 10.78 -22.95
N LYS A 228 8.19 10.34 -24.15
CA LYS A 228 9.57 9.95 -24.49
C LYS A 228 10.14 10.93 -25.51
N SER A 229 10.04 12.21 -25.20
CA SER A 229 10.40 13.30 -26.10
C SER A 229 10.99 14.47 -25.30
N ARG A 230 11.41 15.53 -25.99
CA ARG A 230 11.84 16.79 -25.37
C ARG A 230 10.69 17.75 -25.08
N ASN A 231 9.44 17.31 -25.25
CA ASN A 231 8.26 18.09 -24.89
C ASN A 231 8.14 18.23 -23.35
N TYR A 232 7.16 19.02 -22.92
CA TYR A 232 6.86 19.23 -21.51
C TYR A 232 5.38 18.99 -21.26
N LEU A 233 5.07 17.93 -20.53
CA LEU A 233 3.74 17.66 -19.97
C LEU A 233 3.38 18.76 -18.98
N ALA A 234 2.13 19.18 -19.00
CA ALA A 234 1.55 20.03 -17.98
C ALA A 234 0.29 19.40 -17.42
N LEU A 235 -0.03 19.77 -16.19
CA LEU A 235 -1.22 19.33 -15.50
C LEU A 235 -1.97 20.54 -14.98
N MET A 236 -3.26 20.59 -15.29
CA MET A 236 -4.16 21.66 -14.87
C MET A 236 -5.34 21.06 -14.09
N ALA A 237 -5.70 21.69 -12.98
CA ALA A 237 -6.89 21.34 -12.21
C ALA A 237 -8.18 21.83 -12.89
N SER A 238 -9.33 21.36 -12.39
CA SER A 238 -10.64 21.67 -12.98
C SER A 238 -11.00 23.17 -12.89
N ASP A 239 -10.39 23.89 -11.96
CA ASP A 239 -10.50 25.34 -11.75
C ASP A 239 -9.67 26.19 -12.74
N GLY A 240 -8.88 25.54 -13.61
CA GLY A 240 -8.01 26.19 -14.59
C GLY A 240 -6.61 26.53 -14.07
N ARG A 241 -6.28 26.19 -12.82
CA ARG A 241 -4.96 26.43 -12.23
C ARG A 241 -3.97 25.36 -12.66
N TYR A 242 -2.78 25.78 -13.09
CA TYR A 242 -1.67 24.86 -13.33
C TYR A 242 -1.15 24.27 -12.02
N VAL A 243 -1.10 22.94 -11.97
CA VAL A 243 -0.54 22.15 -10.88
C VAL A 243 0.92 21.82 -11.16
N LEU A 244 1.24 21.52 -12.41
CA LEU A 244 2.57 21.19 -12.88
C LEU A 244 2.79 21.76 -14.27
N ASN A 245 3.89 22.51 -14.45
CA ASN A 245 4.21 23.28 -15.65
C ASN A 245 3.05 24.21 -16.07
N GLY A 246 3.35 25.29 -16.77
CA GLY A 246 2.34 26.29 -17.10
C GLY A 246 2.88 27.69 -16.93
N ASP A 247 2.15 28.68 -17.46
CA ASP A 247 2.56 30.09 -17.40
C ASP A 247 4.02 30.33 -17.88
N TRP A 248 4.45 29.55 -18.88
CA TRP A 248 5.82 29.56 -19.44
C TRP A 248 6.92 29.15 -18.46
N ALA A 249 6.57 28.53 -17.34
CA ALA A 249 7.50 28.00 -16.35
C ALA A 249 7.58 26.47 -16.39
N ILE A 250 8.79 25.96 -16.21
CA ILE A 250 9.07 24.52 -16.07
C ILE A 250 9.38 24.22 -14.60
N ALA A 251 8.65 23.27 -14.06
CA ALA A 251 8.71 22.83 -12.68
C ALA A 251 9.84 21.81 -12.46
N TRP A 252 10.30 21.68 -11.21
CA TRP A 252 11.34 20.72 -10.85
C TRP A 252 10.77 19.32 -10.60
N PRO A 253 11.50 18.23 -10.89
CA PRO A 253 11.08 16.88 -10.49
C PRO A 253 10.78 16.80 -8.99
N GLY A 254 9.67 16.14 -8.63
CA GLY A 254 9.24 16.05 -7.24
C GLY A 254 7.75 15.80 -7.04
N PRO A 255 7.29 15.81 -5.78
CA PRO A 255 5.89 15.65 -5.42
C PRO A 255 5.10 16.97 -5.57
N TYR A 256 3.88 16.88 -6.11
CA TYR A 256 2.93 17.99 -6.29
C TYR A 256 1.55 17.57 -5.81
N GLU A 257 0.91 18.40 -5.00
CA GLU A 257 -0.47 18.16 -4.55
C GLU A 257 -1.46 18.44 -5.70
N ALA A 258 -2.28 17.44 -6.06
CA ALA A 258 -3.18 17.49 -7.21
C ALA A 258 -4.48 16.74 -6.91
N ALA A 259 -5.64 17.41 -6.96
CA ALA A 259 -6.95 16.75 -6.87
C ALA A 259 -7.09 15.73 -5.71
N GLY A 260 -6.54 16.01 -4.53
CA GLY A 260 -6.61 15.10 -3.37
C GLY A 260 -5.62 13.94 -3.36
N THR A 261 -4.67 13.89 -4.31
CA THR A 261 -3.56 12.92 -4.36
C THR A 261 -2.23 13.64 -4.55
N VAL A 262 -1.12 12.96 -4.24
CA VAL A 262 0.24 13.44 -4.55
C VAL A 262 0.68 12.91 -5.91
N LEU A 263 0.91 13.82 -6.85
CA LEU A 263 1.50 13.54 -8.15
C LEU A 263 3.02 13.58 -8.05
N THR A 264 3.69 12.52 -8.48
CA THR A 264 5.14 12.49 -8.64
C THR A 264 5.49 12.83 -10.08
N TYR A 265 6.14 13.97 -10.27
CA TYR A 265 6.71 14.38 -11.54
C TYR A 265 8.17 13.96 -11.61
N SER A 266 8.55 13.27 -12.68
CA SER A 266 9.94 12.86 -12.92
C SER A 266 10.37 13.18 -14.34
N ARG A 267 11.65 13.51 -14.49
CA ARG A 267 12.29 13.75 -15.78
C ARG A 267 13.65 13.06 -15.80
N ALA A 268 13.81 12.11 -16.70
CA ALA A 268 15.04 11.37 -16.89
C ALA A 268 16.03 12.15 -17.78
N PRO A 269 17.35 11.83 -17.71
CA PRO A 269 18.37 12.52 -18.50
C PRO A 269 18.20 12.39 -20.02
N ASP A 270 17.52 11.32 -20.48
CA ASP A 270 17.22 11.08 -21.89
C ASP A 270 16.04 11.92 -22.41
N GLY A 271 15.44 12.76 -21.55
CA GLY A 271 14.27 13.58 -21.85
C GLY A 271 12.95 12.94 -21.45
N THR A 272 12.92 11.64 -21.11
CA THR A 272 11.69 10.94 -20.74
C THR A 272 11.05 11.58 -19.52
N GLU A 273 9.77 11.87 -19.63
CA GLU A 273 8.98 12.55 -18.60
C GLU A 273 7.84 11.64 -18.13
N SER A 274 7.61 11.61 -16.81
CA SER A 274 6.53 10.80 -16.24
C SER A 274 5.75 11.55 -15.18
N LEU A 275 4.43 11.37 -15.21
CA LEU A 275 3.50 11.80 -14.18
C LEU A 275 2.87 10.56 -13.56
N GLU A 276 3.08 10.34 -12.26
CA GLU A 276 2.51 9.19 -11.55
C GLU A 276 1.75 9.63 -10.30
N ALA A 277 0.52 9.15 -10.11
CA ALA A 277 -0.26 9.41 -8.89
C ALA A 277 -1.06 8.18 -8.45
N PRO A 278 -1.11 7.86 -7.15
CA PRO A 278 -1.90 6.73 -6.65
C PRO A 278 -3.42 6.97 -6.81
N GLY A 279 -3.90 8.20 -6.64
CA GLY A 279 -5.34 8.51 -6.59
C GLY A 279 -6.02 7.95 -5.33
N PRO A 280 -7.37 7.93 -5.28
CA PRO A 280 -8.28 8.45 -6.30
C PRO A 280 -8.27 9.97 -6.38
N THR A 281 -8.47 10.52 -7.57
CA THR A 281 -8.67 11.97 -7.75
C THR A 281 -10.04 12.41 -7.23
N HIS A 282 -10.13 13.59 -6.62
CA HIS A 282 -11.38 14.17 -6.13
C HIS A 282 -12.06 15.10 -7.15
N GLU A 283 -11.31 15.53 -8.16
CA GLU A 283 -11.76 16.39 -9.25
C GLU A 283 -11.13 15.96 -10.58
N ASP A 284 -11.65 16.48 -11.68
CA ASP A 284 -11.07 16.25 -13.00
C ASP A 284 -9.71 16.98 -13.13
N LEU A 285 -8.75 16.32 -13.75
CA LEU A 285 -7.45 16.87 -14.12
C LEU A 285 -7.30 16.86 -15.64
N HIS A 286 -6.66 17.90 -16.17
CA HIS A 286 -6.38 18.04 -17.60
C HIS A 286 -4.88 17.87 -17.83
N VAL A 287 -4.53 16.88 -18.64
CA VAL A 287 -3.16 16.67 -19.10
C VAL A 287 -2.99 17.47 -20.38
N LEU A 288 -1.97 18.31 -20.40
CA LEU A 288 -1.56 19.08 -21.56
C LEU A 288 -0.10 18.78 -21.92
N VAL A 289 0.31 19.20 -23.11
CA VAL A 289 1.70 19.14 -23.55
C VAL A 289 2.10 20.45 -24.23
N LEU A 290 3.25 20.99 -23.86
CA LEU A 290 3.97 22.01 -24.60
C LEU A 290 4.93 21.33 -25.56
N LEU A 291 4.63 21.42 -26.85
CA LEU A 291 5.42 20.78 -27.91
C LEU A 291 6.68 21.61 -28.22
N GLN A 292 7.84 20.99 -28.04
CA GLN A 292 9.16 21.45 -28.50
C GLN A 292 9.61 20.71 -29.76
N GLU A 293 9.08 19.50 -29.97
CA GLU A 293 9.33 18.66 -31.12
C GLU A 293 8.05 17.87 -31.49
N PRO A 294 8.01 17.24 -32.68
CA PRO A 294 6.87 16.42 -33.07
C PRO A 294 6.56 15.36 -32.01
N ASN A 295 5.29 15.27 -31.61
CA ASN A 295 4.83 14.33 -30.60
C ASN A 295 5.05 12.87 -31.07
N PRO A 296 5.96 12.09 -30.44
CA PRO A 296 6.16 10.68 -30.80
C PRO A 296 5.05 9.77 -30.29
N GLY A 297 4.16 10.29 -29.44
CA GLY A 297 3.07 9.58 -28.79
C GLY A 297 3.19 9.72 -27.27
N ILE A 298 2.17 10.31 -26.65
CA ILE A 298 2.08 10.39 -25.18
C ILE A 298 1.20 9.25 -24.70
N GLU A 299 1.78 8.36 -23.91
CA GLU A 299 1.09 7.20 -23.35
C GLU A 299 0.48 7.57 -22.01
N TYR A 300 -0.79 7.25 -21.80
CA TYR A 300 -1.43 7.46 -20.52
C TYR A 300 -2.32 6.30 -20.12
N GLN A 301 -2.35 6.03 -18.82
CA GLN A 301 -3.19 5.00 -18.23
C GLN A 301 -3.67 5.37 -16.83
N PHE A 302 -4.87 4.90 -16.49
CA PHE A 302 -5.46 5.00 -15.15
C PHE A 302 -6.62 4.01 -15.03
N TRP A 303 -7.03 3.70 -13.81
CA TRP A 303 -8.18 2.84 -13.54
C TRP A 303 -9.42 3.64 -13.18
N LEU A 304 -10.59 3.15 -13.59
CA LEU A 304 -11.89 3.70 -13.22
C LEU A 304 -12.87 2.61 -12.76
N PRO A 305 -13.78 2.92 -11.84
CA PRO A 305 -14.90 2.04 -11.51
C PRO A 305 -15.76 1.73 -12.74
N ARG A 306 -16.25 0.50 -12.85
CA ARG A 306 -17.25 0.14 -13.88
C ARG A 306 -18.51 0.98 -13.69
N GLY A 307 -19.04 1.48 -14.81
CA GLY A 307 -20.20 2.38 -14.82
C GLY A 307 -19.84 3.85 -14.61
N HIS A 308 -18.55 4.20 -14.53
CA HIS A 308 -18.14 5.59 -14.49
C HIS A 308 -18.64 6.34 -15.76
N PRO A 309 -19.27 7.53 -15.65
CA PRO A 309 -19.94 8.20 -16.77
C PRO A 309 -19.05 8.45 -18.00
N GLN A 310 -17.73 8.60 -17.80
CA GLN A 310 -16.77 8.84 -18.88
C GLN A 310 -16.37 7.58 -19.66
N LEU A 311 -16.64 6.36 -19.15
CA LEU A 311 -16.34 5.12 -19.89
C LEU A 311 -17.22 4.95 -21.14
N GLY A 312 -18.43 5.53 -21.16
CA GLY A 312 -19.36 5.49 -22.30
C GLY A 312 -19.23 6.67 -23.27
N ARG A 313 -18.45 7.70 -22.92
CA ARG A 313 -18.24 8.87 -23.76
C ARG A 313 -16.94 8.65 -24.52
N GLY A 314 -17.04 8.14 -25.75
CA GLY A 314 -15.88 8.16 -26.66
C GLY A 314 -15.34 9.59 -26.72
N ASP A 315 -14.02 9.75 -26.50
CA ASP A 315 -13.31 11.02 -26.56
C ASP A 315 -13.43 11.65 -27.95
N THR A 316 -14.55 12.31 -28.23
CA THR A 316 -14.75 13.13 -29.43
C THR A 316 -15.02 14.59 -29.09
N SER A 317 -14.83 15.02 -27.84
CA SER A 317 -14.89 16.44 -27.48
C SER A 317 -13.48 17.01 -27.32
N PRO A 318 -12.98 17.79 -28.29
CA PRO A 318 -11.85 18.68 -28.03
C PRO A 318 -12.30 19.66 -26.93
N LEU A 319 -11.77 19.47 -25.73
CA LEU A 319 -11.95 20.42 -24.64
C LEU A 319 -11.33 21.74 -25.10
N ARG A 320 -12.20 22.73 -25.36
CA ARG A 320 -11.81 24.07 -25.79
C ARG A 320 -10.94 24.68 -24.70
N GLN A 321 -9.71 25.08 -25.04
CA GLN A 321 -8.85 25.85 -24.15
C GLN A 321 -9.63 27.05 -23.57
N PRO A 322 -9.50 27.38 -22.28
CA PRO A 322 -9.80 28.72 -21.81
C PRO A 322 -8.89 29.68 -22.57
N GLN A 323 -9.46 30.63 -23.32
CA GLN A 323 -8.68 31.67 -23.97
C GLN A 323 -7.88 32.42 -22.90
N PRO A 324 -6.58 32.72 -23.12
CA PRO A 324 -5.87 33.69 -22.31
C PRO A 324 -6.68 34.99 -22.32
N ARG A 325 -6.84 35.64 -21.15
CA ARG A 325 -7.37 37.01 -21.12
C ARG A 325 -6.48 37.87 -22.01
N GLY A 326 -6.95 38.16 -23.21
CA GLY A 326 -6.26 39.01 -24.15
C GLY A 326 -6.02 40.38 -23.51
N ALA A 327 -4.77 40.82 -23.54
CA ALA A 327 -4.44 42.22 -23.38
C ALA A 327 -5.25 43.02 -24.42
N GLY A 328 -6.24 43.79 -23.95
CA GLY A 328 -7.12 44.54 -24.86
C GLY A 328 -8.48 44.96 -24.30
N SER A 329 -8.70 44.94 -22.98
CA SER A 329 -9.84 45.64 -22.38
C SER A 329 -9.36 47.03 -21.93
N PRO A 330 -9.94 48.15 -22.40
CA PRO A 330 -9.61 49.46 -21.87
C PRO A 330 -9.96 49.50 -20.37
N PRO A 331 -9.18 50.24 -19.55
CA PRO A 331 -9.47 50.36 -18.13
C PRO A 331 -10.86 50.97 -17.91
N PRO A 332 -11.59 50.57 -16.86
CA PRO A 332 -12.86 51.20 -16.52
C PRO A 332 -12.64 52.69 -16.21
N PRO A 333 -13.60 53.57 -16.55
CA PRO A 333 -13.46 55.00 -16.27
C PRO A 333 -13.37 55.23 -14.75
N GLU A 334 -12.46 56.11 -14.34
CA GLU A 334 -12.34 56.55 -12.95
C GLU A 334 -13.65 57.19 -12.48
N PRO A 335 -14.07 56.93 -11.22
CA PRO A 335 -15.20 57.62 -10.65
C PRO A 335 -14.85 59.09 -10.40
N SER A 336 -15.63 59.98 -11.00
CA SER A 336 -15.60 61.41 -10.72
C SER A 336 -15.97 61.69 -9.27
N LEU A 337 -15.07 62.37 -8.56
CA LEU A 337 -15.36 63.21 -7.40
C LEU A 337 -15.67 64.63 -7.88
#